data_AF-A0A941X571-F1
#
_entry.id   AF-A0A941X571-F1
#
_cell.length_a   1.000
_cell.length_b   1.000
_cell.length_c   1.000
_cell.angle_alpha   90.00
_cell.angle_beta   90.00
_cell.angle_gamma   90.00
#
_symmetry.space_group_name_H-M   'P 1'
#
loop_
_entity.id
_entity.type
_entity.pdbx_description
1 polymer ?
#
loop_
_entity_poly.entity_id
_entity_poly.type
_entity_poly.pdbx_seq_one_letter_code
_entity_poly.pdbx_strand_id
1 'polypeptide(L)'
;MQHATKYVSVDAIPNKRAISIEWPENIIGEFEKNIYIGTNEKNMKPLICIDILLSENQANGALNFIVRSDAFESHYTYKVIDGNVSIDNVSTPLCINIGRSTLSLSEFLCKDRYFPTVRFVDGTTLQGQYMAEYRNEDVLFDREKIQVWDWVGVNIKNESQGNEKDNTSIQYCVIKKLKEQNFDIIFDDDNAGEIADVIAIKVDDVNKKVKVELFHLKFSQEDRPGARINDLYAVNGQAQKCVSWLHTKPEHILGRMLKRGASGPKNRYELGTQEQLSIIREKVKSLYEVEYIVNIVQPGLSKAAASIEQLKLLSLTEVFLWETRMIELGVIASA
;
A
#
# COMPACT_ATOMS: atom_id res chain seq x y z
N MET A 1 13.70 -13.03 4.91
CA MET A 1 13.44 -13.90 3.75
C MET A 1 14.31 -15.15 3.81
N GLN A 2 13.82 -16.19 4.50
CA GLN A 2 14.48 -17.51 4.47
C GLN A 2 14.17 -18.30 3.17
N HIS A 3 13.27 -17.78 2.33
CA HIS A 3 12.72 -18.49 1.16
C HIS A 3 12.84 -17.75 -0.19
N ALA A 4 13.55 -16.62 -0.26
CA ALA A 4 13.79 -15.94 -1.53
C ALA A 4 14.86 -16.70 -2.33
N THR A 5 14.47 -17.24 -3.48
CA THR A 5 15.40 -17.85 -4.43
C THR A 5 16.37 -16.79 -4.96
N LYS A 6 17.59 -17.18 -5.36
CA LYS A 6 18.56 -16.30 -6.02
C LYS A 6 17.91 -15.58 -7.21
N TYR A 7 18.13 -14.27 -7.34
CA TYR A 7 17.69 -13.51 -8.50
C TYR A 7 18.25 -14.11 -9.80
N VAL A 8 17.37 -14.29 -10.79
CA VAL A 8 17.69 -14.75 -12.14
C VAL A 8 17.34 -13.66 -13.14
N SER A 9 18.15 -13.50 -14.18
CA SER A 9 17.79 -12.61 -15.30
C SER A 9 16.71 -13.28 -16.16
N VAL A 10 15.72 -12.52 -16.59
CA VAL A 10 14.66 -12.97 -17.51
C VAL A 10 14.66 -12.14 -18.79
N ASP A 11 14.21 -12.75 -19.88
CA ASP A 11 14.16 -12.10 -21.20
C ASP A 11 12.80 -11.45 -21.50
N ALA A 12 11.79 -11.70 -20.65
CA ALA A 12 10.44 -11.16 -20.79
C ALA A 12 9.74 -11.01 -19.43
N ILE A 13 8.70 -10.17 -19.38
CA ILE A 13 7.80 -10.11 -18.22
C ILE A 13 7.17 -11.49 -18.01
N PRO A 14 7.23 -12.06 -16.79
CA PRO A 14 6.68 -13.38 -16.52
C PRO A 14 5.16 -13.37 -16.72
N ASN A 15 4.62 -14.47 -17.24
CA ASN A 15 3.17 -14.66 -17.41
C ASN A 15 2.51 -15.00 -16.06
N LYS A 16 2.55 -14.05 -15.14
CA LYS A 16 2.02 -14.13 -13.77
C LYS A 16 1.19 -12.88 -13.49
N ARG A 17 0.16 -12.98 -12.66
CA ARG A 17 -0.68 -11.82 -12.28
C ARG A 17 0.07 -10.93 -11.30
N ALA A 18 0.42 -9.71 -11.72
CA ALA A 18 0.98 -8.70 -10.84
C ALA A 18 -0.10 -8.15 -9.88
N ILE A 19 0.27 -7.92 -8.62
CA ILE A 19 -0.61 -7.41 -7.56
C ILE A 19 -0.14 -6.07 -6.99
N SER A 20 1.16 -5.76 -7.08
CA SER A 20 1.69 -4.45 -6.69
C SER A 20 2.84 -3.99 -7.58
N ILE A 21 3.03 -2.68 -7.62
CA ILE A 21 4.24 -2.01 -8.09
C ILE A 21 4.64 -1.00 -7.02
N GLU A 22 5.93 -0.93 -6.72
CA GLU A 22 6.46 -0.16 -5.61
C GLU A 22 7.60 0.73 -6.10
N TRP A 23 7.71 1.92 -5.51
CA TRP A 23 8.86 2.80 -5.72
C TRP A 23 10.16 2.08 -5.31
N PRO A 24 11.30 2.42 -5.94
CA PRO A 24 12.59 1.90 -5.51
C PRO A 24 12.86 2.18 -4.03
N GLU A 25 13.28 1.17 -3.26
CA GLU A 25 13.44 1.32 -1.80
C GLU A 25 14.41 2.44 -1.41
N ASN A 26 15.42 2.69 -2.26
CA ASN A 26 16.45 3.70 -2.02
C ASN A 26 15.99 5.15 -2.18
N ILE A 27 14.76 5.40 -2.65
CA ILE A 27 14.17 6.74 -2.72
C ILE A 27 13.11 7.01 -1.64
N ILE A 28 12.83 6.01 -0.79
CA ILE A 28 11.81 6.08 0.25
C ILE A 28 12.45 6.49 1.60
N GLY A 29 11.68 7.13 2.48
CA GLY A 29 12.14 7.57 3.80
C GLY A 29 12.75 8.95 3.81
N GLU A 30 13.96 9.11 4.35
CA GLU A 30 14.59 10.43 4.45
C GLU A 30 14.87 11.06 3.07
N PHE A 31 15.15 10.23 2.06
CA PHE A 31 15.41 10.70 0.69
C PHE A 31 14.16 11.28 0.03
N GLU A 32 12.97 10.74 0.34
CA GLU A 32 11.70 11.14 -0.29
C GLU A 32 11.40 12.64 -0.12
N LYS A 33 11.88 13.24 0.97
CA LYS A 33 11.66 14.66 1.30
C LYS A 33 12.28 15.61 0.28
N ASN A 34 13.28 15.16 -0.46
CA ASN A 34 14.02 15.94 -1.44
C ASN A 34 13.70 15.52 -2.89
N ILE A 35 12.66 14.69 -3.07
CA ILE A 35 12.26 14.17 -4.37
C ILE A 35 10.92 14.76 -4.75
N TYR A 36 10.87 15.30 -5.96
CA TYR A 36 9.65 15.87 -6.53
C TYR A 36 9.43 15.31 -7.93
N ILE A 37 8.19 15.02 -8.29
CA ILE A 37 7.82 14.54 -9.63
C ILE A 37 6.67 15.40 -10.15
N GLY A 38 6.64 15.65 -11.45
CA GLY A 38 5.63 16.50 -12.08
C GLY A 38 5.76 16.53 -13.59
N THR A 39 4.81 17.18 -14.25
CA THR A 39 4.80 17.31 -15.73
C THR A 39 5.82 18.35 -16.24
N ASN A 40 6.26 19.25 -15.37
CA ASN A 40 7.25 20.29 -15.61
C ASN A 40 7.70 20.90 -14.27
N GLU A 41 8.70 21.77 -14.28
CA GLU A 41 9.26 22.40 -13.07
C GLU A 41 8.25 23.19 -12.22
N LYS A 42 7.16 23.69 -12.81
CA LYS A 42 6.13 24.47 -12.10
C LYS A 42 5.05 23.59 -11.45
N ASN A 43 4.90 22.36 -11.93
CA ASN A 43 3.85 21.42 -11.50
C ASN A 43 4.44 20.23 -10.72
N MET A 44 5.43 20.51 -9.88
CA MET A 44 6.12 19.50 -9.09
C MET A 44 5.38 19.22 -7.78
N LYS A 45 5.19 17.94 -7.48
CA LYS A 45 4.65 17.45 -6.21
C LYS A 45 5.72 16.65 -5.48
N PRO A 46 5.80 16.74 -4.14
CA PRO A 46 6.75 15.94 -3.38
C PRO A 46 6.34 14.45 -3.44
N LEU A 47 7.32 13.53 -3.45
CA LEU A 47 7.08 12.08 -3.60
C LEU A 47 6.04 11.51 -2.60
N ILE A 48 5.97 12.07 -1.40
CA ILE A 48 4.96 11.76 -0.37
C ILE A 48 3.49 11.91 -0.82
N CYS A 49 3.22 12.70 -1.87
CA CYS A 49 1.89 12.92 -2.42
C CYS A 49 1.65 12.16 -3.74
N ILE A 50 2.55 11.25 -4.10
CA ILE A 50 2.57 10.61 -5.41
C ILE A 50 2.47 9.10 -5.24
N ASP A 51 1.49 8.53 -5.93
CA ASP A 51 1.28 7.10 -5.97
C ASP A 51 1.85 6.48 -7.25
N ILE A 52 2.28 5.23 -7.14
CA ILE A 52 2.63 4.34 -8.25
C ILE A 52 1.80 3.07 -8.11
N LEU A 53 0.99 2.75 -9.11
CA LEU A 53 0.02 1.65 -9.02
C LEU A 53 -0.14 0.94 -10.36
N LEU A 54 -0.46 -0.35 -10.32
CA LEU A 54 -0.74 -1.13 -11.53
C LEU A 54 -2.05 -0.67 -12.16
N SER A 55 -2.07 -0.53 -13.48
CA SER A 55 -3.30 -0.24 -14.23
C SER A 55 -4.22 -1.46 -14.23
N GLU A 56 -5.53 -1.25 -14.34
CA GLU A 56 -6.48 -2.36 -14.52
C GLU A 56 -6.28 -3.06 -15.89
N ASN A 57 -5.90 -2.26 -16.90
CA ASN A 57 -5.64 -2.72 -18.25
C ASN A 57 -4.21 -3.28 -18.37
N GLN A 58 -4.01 -4.52 -17.95
CA GLN A 58 -2.75 -5.23 -18.16
C GLN A 58 -2.67 -5.83 -19.57
N ALA A 59 -1.47 -5.84 -20.16
CA ALA A 59 -1.22 -6.42 -21.48
C ALA A 59 -0.34 -7.67 -21.35
N ASN A 60 -0.52 -8.65 -22.24
CA ASN A 60 0.39 -9.81 -22.26
C ASN A 60 1.81 -9.36 -22.60
N GLY A 61 2.79 -9.76 -21.78
CA GLY A 61 4.21 -9.44 -21.98
C GLY A 61 4.64 -8.03 -21.56
N ALA A 62 3.76 -7.23 -20.96
CA ALA A 62 4.09 -5.91 -20.44
C ALA A 62 3.30 -5.58 -19.18
N LEU A 63 3.85 -4.71 -18.33
CA LEU A 63 3.18 -4.21 -17.13
C LEU A 63 2.78 -2.76 -17.32
N ASN A 64 1.48 -2.49 -17.30
CA ASN A 64 0.98 -1.13 -17.37
C ASN A 64 0.80 -0.58 -15.96
N PHE A 65 1.33 0.63 -15.70
CA PHE A 65 1.23 1.29 -14.41
C PHE A 65 0.99 2.78 -14.55
N ILE A 66 0.52 3.38 -13.47
CA ILE A 66 0.11 4.77 -13.38
C ILE A 66 0.93 5.44 -12.29
N VAL A 67 1.44 6.65 -12.57
CA VAL A 67 2.03 7.56 -11.59
C VAL A 67 1.11 8.76 -11.46
N ARG A 68 0.55 8.99 -10.27
CA ARG A 68 -0.47 10.02 -10.07
C ARG A 68 -0.34 10.80 -8.78
N SER A 69 -0.90 12.00 -8.78
CA SER A 69 -1.10 12.87 -7.62
C SER A 69 -2.48 13.55 -7.73
N ASP A 70 -2.75 14.51 -6.85
CA ASP A 70 -3.90 15.40 -6.95
C ASP A 70 -3.87 16.32 -8.19
N ALA A 71 -2.71 16.52 -8.81
CA ALA A 71 -2.53 17.47 -9.90
C ALA A 71 -2.28 16.84 -11.28
N PHE A 72 -1.91 15.56 -11.33
CA PHE A 72 -1.61 14.89 -12.59
C PHE A 72 -1.79 13.38 -12.48
N GLU A 73 -1.98 12.77 -13.64
CA GLU A 73 -1.95 11.32 -13.85
C GLU A 73 -1.16 11.03 -15.12
N SER A 74 -0.26 10.05 -15.06
CA SER A 74 0.56 9.65 -16.20
C SER A 74 0.71 8.13 -16.26
N HIS A 75 0.53 7.58 -17.45
CA HIS A 75 0.52 6.16 -17.76
C HIS A 75 1.84 5.72 -18.38
N TYR A 76 2.32 4.55 -17.96
CA TYR A 76 3.59 3.96 -18.35
C TYR A 76 3.43 2.48 -18.68
N THR A 77 4.29 1.99 -19.57
CA THR A 77 4.40 0.57 -19.90
C THR A 77 5.82 0.09 -19.61
N TYR A 78 5.93 -0.92 -18.77
CA TYR A 78 7.18 -1.59 -18.41
C TYR A 78 7.31 -2.91 -19.18
N LYS A 79 8.41 -3.05 -19.93
CA LYS A 79 8.74 -4.24 -20.73
C LYS A 79 10.13 -4.76 -20.39
N VAL A 80 10.31 -6.05 -20.62
CA VAL A 80 11.61 -6.71 -20.72
C VAL A 80 11.62 -7.42 -22.07
N ILE A 81 12.62 -7.15 -22.91
CA ILE A 81 12.78 -7.76 -24.24
C ILE A 81 14.24 -8.15 -24.41
N ASP A 82 14.51 -9.44 -24.55
CA ASP A 82 15.87 -10.01 -24.67
C ASP A 82 16.79 -9.51 -23.54
N GLY A 83 16.23 -9.44 -22.33
CA GLY A 83 16.91 -8.97 -21.13
C GLY A 83 17.07 -7.45 -21.04
N ASN A 84 16.56 -6.66 -22.01
CA ASN A 84 16.62 -5.20 -21.96
C ASN A 84 15.33 -4.62 -21.37
N VAL A 85 15.47 -3.74 -20.38
CA VAL A 85 14.36 -3.08 -19.71
C VAL A 85 13.98 -1.79 -20.43
N SER A 86 12.68 -1.59 -20.70
CA SER A 86 12.14 -0.29 -21.11
C SER A 86 10.95 0.11 -20.23
N ILE A 87 10.89 1.39 -19.87
CA ILE A 87 9.76 2.01 -19.17
C ILE A 87 9.33 3.20 -20.01
N ASP A 88 8.33 2.97 -20.84
CA ASP A 88 7.88 3.92 -21.85
C ASP A 88 6.68 4.70 -21.31
N ASN A 89 6.74 6.03 -21.39
CA ASN A 89 5.55 6.85 -21.13
C ASN A 89 4.59 6.76 -22.33
N VAL A 90 3.30 6.59 -22.06
CA VAL A 90 2.25 6.50 -23.10
C VAL A 90 1.24 7.65 -23.00
N SER A 91 1.56 8.71 -22.25
CA SER A 91 0.66 9.83 -21.98
C SER A 91 1.44 11.16 -21.83
N THR A 92 1.19 11.94 -20.78
CA THR A 92 1.98 13.15 -20.47
C THR A 92 3.23 12.73 -19.70
N PRO A 93 4.45 12.92 -20.23
CA PRO A 93 5.67 12.51 -19.54
C PRO A 93 5.89 13.30 -18.26
N LEU A 94 6.37 12.61 -17.22
CA LEU A 94 6.79 13.22 -15.97
C LEU A 94 8.31 13.35 -15.90
N CYS A 95 8.78 14.38 -15.20
CA CYS A 95 10.16 14.51 -14.76
C CYS A 95 10.28 14.30 -13.25
N ILE A 96 11.46 13.90 -12.80
CA ILE A 96 11.82 13.72 -11.39
C ILE A 96 13.00 14.62 -11.04
N ASN A 97 12.83 15.40 -9.97
CA ASN A 97 13.88 16.20 -9.36
C ASN A 97 14.47 15.45 -8.18
N ILE A 98 15.78 15.22 -8.21
CA ILE A 98 16.55 14.67 -7.10
C ILE A 98 17.70 15.62 -6.81
N GLY A 99 17.60 16.35 -5.71
CA GLY A 99 18.55 17.42 -5.37
C GLY A 99 18.54 18.53 -6.43
N ARG A 100 19.63 18.67 -7.20
CA ARG A 100 19.77 19.68 -8.28
C ARG A 100 19.57 19.12 -9.68
N SER A 101 19.35 17.82 -9.82
CA SER A 101 19.20 17.16 -11.12
C SER A 101 17.74 16.94 -11.43
N THR A 102 17.35 17.22 -12.67
CA THR A 102 16.04 16.91 -13.25
C THR A 102 16.25 15.84 -14.32
N LEU A 103 15.52 14.73 -14.23
CA LEU A 103 15.57 13.62 -15.20
C LEU A 103 14.17 13.30 -15.71
N SER A 104 14.06 12.66 -16.89
CA SER A 104 12.82 11.99 -17.26
C SER A 104 12.52 10.87 -16.26
N LEU A 105 11.26 10.71 -15.86
CA LEU A 105 10.88 9.63 -14.94
C LEU A 105 11.15 8.25 -15.56
N SER A 106 10.93 8.10 -16.87
CA SER A 106 11.26 6.88 -17.62
C SER A 106 12.75 6.55 -17.54
N GLU A 107 13.61 7.53 -17.83
CA GLU A 107 15.07 7.35 -17.75
C GLU A 107 15.54 7.04 -16.34
N PHE A 108 14.91 7.68 -15.34
CA PHE A 108 15.22 7.44 -13.94
C PHE A 108 14.90 5.99 -13.53
N LEU A 109 13.69 5.52 -13.84
CA LEU A 109 13.23 4.18 -13.48
C LEU A 109 13.94 3.06 -14.25
N CYS A 110 14.61 3.37 -15.36
CA CYS A 110 15.43 2.41 -16.13
C CYS A 110 16.89 2.31 -15.66
N LYS A 111 17.31 3.03 -14.61
CA LYS A 111 18.65 2.88 -14.03
C LYS A 111 18.68 1.70 -13.07
N ASP A 112 19.74 0.90 -13.10
CA ASP A 112 19.88 -0.34 -12.32
C ASP A 112 19.47 -0.25 -10.83
N ARG A 113 19.72 0.89 -10.18
CA ARG A 113 19.42 1.10 -8.75
C ARG A 113 18.02 1.65 -8.48
N TYR A 114 17.25 1.93 -9.52
CA TYR A 114 15.99 2.67 -9.45
C TYR A 114 14.86 1.96 -10.21
N PHE A 115 15.02 0.67 -10.51
CA PHE A 115 13.91 -0.12 -11.00
C PHE A 115 12.78 -0.19 -9.96
N PRO A 116 11.51 -0.03 -10.36
CA PRO A 116 10.41 -0.31 -9.48
C PRO A 116 10.38 -1.80 -9.15
N THR A 117 9.86 -2.14 -7.97
CA THR A 117 9.63 -3.53 -7.58
C THR A 117 8.22 -3.91 -7.98
N VAL A 118 8.07 -4.94 -8.81
CA VAL A 118 6.77 -5.52 -9.13
C VAL A 118 6.64 -6.83 -8.38
N ARG A 119 5.48 -7.06 -7.79
CA ARG A 119 5.18 -8.30 -7.08
C ARG A 119 3.99 -9.02 -7.70
N PHE A 120 4.08 -10.34 -7.74
CA PHE A 120 3.07 -11.21 -8.33
C PHE A 120 2.29 -11.98 -7.27
N VAL A 121 1.13 -12.49 -7.67
CA VAL A 121 0.19 -13.24 -6.81
C VAL A 121 0.82 -14.44 -6.10
N ASP A 122 1.88 -15.04 -6.67
CA ASP A 122 2.58 -16.19 -6.11
C ASP A 122 3.78 -15.82 -5.23
N GLY A 123 3.96 -14.53 -4.94
CA GLY A 123 5.09 -14.01 -4.18
C GLY A 123 6.35 -13.73 -5.00
N THR A 124 6.36 -14.06 -6.30
CA THR A 124 7.47 -13.68 -7.20
C THR A 124 7.66 -12.17 -7.21
N THR A 125 8.92 -11.72 -7.28
CA THR A 125 9.26 -10.31 -7.49
C THR A 125 10.04 -10.12 -8.79
N LEU A 126 9.89 -8.93 -9.39
CA LEU A 126 10.63 -8.49 -10.56
C LEU A 126 11.16 -7.06 -10.32
N GLN A 127 12.46 -6.87 -10.50
CA GLN A 127 13.15 -5.57 -10.46
C GLN A 127 14.07 -5.48 -11.68
N GLY A 128 13.74 -4.59 -12.62
CA GLY A 128 14.36 -4.63 -13.95
C GLY A 128 14.16 -6.02 -14.60
N GLN A 129 15.20 -6.55 -15.21
CA GLN A 129 15.19 -7.92 -15.72
C GLN A 129 15.41 -9.00 -14.65
N TYR A 130 15.55 -8.64 -13.37
CA TYR A 130 15.89 -9.60 -12.32
C TYR A 130 14.63 -10.09 -11.60
N MET A 131 14.38 -11.39 -11.70
CA MET A 131 13.25 -12.07 -11.08
C MET A 131 13.71 -12.94 -9.91
N ALA A 132 12.97 -12.91 -8.80
CA ALA A 132 13.15 -13.86 -7.70
C ALA A 132 11.82 -14.55 -7.40
N GLU A 133 11.83 -15.88 -7.47
CA GLU A 133 10.65 -16.68 -7.12
C GLU A 133 10.60 -16.92 -5.61
N TYR A 134 9.40 -16.80 -5.06
CA TYR A 134 9.09 -17.22 -3.72
C TYR A 134 8.58 -18.67 -3.75
N ARG A 135 9.27 -19.56 -3.05
CA ARG A 135 8.81 -20.94 -2.90
C ARG A 135 7.91 -21.00 -1.68
N ASN A 136 6.60 -20.99 -1.91
CA ASN A 136 5.65 -21.22 -0.85
C ASN A 136 5.36 -22.71 -0.71
N GLU A 137 5.30 -23.19 0.53
CA GLU A 137 4.58 -24.42 0.86
C GLU A 137 3.08 -24.11 0.70
N ASP A 138 2.22 -25.04 0.29
CA ASP A 138 0.78 -24.80 0.03
C ASP A 138 -0.05 -24.45 1.30
N VAL A 139 0.44 -23.54 2.13
CA VAL A 139 -0.15 -23.05 3.37
C VAL A 139 -1.34 -22.15 3.03
N LEU A 140 -2.43 -22.36 3.75
CA LEU A 140 -3.64 -21.57 3.66
C LEU A 140 -3.72 -20.64 4.87
N PHE A 141 -4.21 -19.42 4.63
CA PHE A 141 -4.56 -18.52 5.72
C PHE A 141 -5.65 -19.20 6.56
N ASP A 142 -5.50 -19.16 7.87
CA ASP A 142 -6.49 -19.73 8.77
C ASP A 142 -7.80 -18.95 8.64
N ARG A 143 -8.83 -19.61 8.09
CA ARG A 143 -10.15 -19.03 7.90
C ARG A 143 -10.72 -18.50 9.22
N GLU A 144 -10.36 -19.11 10.35
CA GLU A 144 -10.86 -18.65 11.65
C GLU A 144 -10.28 -17.31 12.10
N LYS A 145 -9.11 -16.92 11.60
CA LYS A 145 -8.54 -15.58 11.80
C LYS A 145 -9.28 -14.48 11.04
N ILE A 146 -10.14 -14.83 10.06
CA ILE A 146 -10.98 -13.84 9.37
C ILE A 146 -12.05 -13.33 10.35
N GLN A 147 -12.02 -12.03 10.59
CA GLN A 147 -12.98 -11.32 11.40
C GLN A 147 -14.22 -10.98 10.57
N VAL A 148 -15.39 -11.29 11.10
CA VAL A 148 -16.67 -10.97 10.47
C VAL A 148 -17.21 -9.68 11.06
N TRP A 149 -17.41 -8.68 10.21
CA TRP A 149 -18.09 -7.45 10.58
C TRP A 149 -19.50 -7.41 9.98
N ASP A 150 -20.40 -6.72 10.68
CA ASP A 150 -21.71 -6.38 10.15
C ASP A 150 -21.58 -5.18 9.19
N TRP A 151 -21.98 -5.41 7.94
CA TRP A 151 -21.99 -4.47 6.83
C TRP A 151 -23.41 -4.04 6.44
N VAL A 152 -24.42 -4.30 7.26
CA VAL A 152 -25.80 -3.87 7.01
C VAL A 152 -25.86 -2.35 6.84
N GLY A 153 -26.48 -1.89 5.75
CA GLY A 153 -26.58 -0.47 5.40
C GLY A 153 -25.33 0.12 4.74
N VAL A 154 -24.28 -0.67 4.52
CA VAL A 154 -23.06 -0.26 3.81
C VAL A 154 -23.16 -0.67 2.35
N ASN A 155 -22.92 0.28 1.45
CA ASN A 155 -22.69 -0.01 0.05
C ASN A 155 -21.27 -0.56 -0.11
N ILE A 156 -21.14 -1.88 -0.15
CA ILE A 156 -19.82 -2.55 -0.27
C ILE A 156 -19.13 -2.29 -1.62
N LYS A 157 -19.79 -1.61 -2.57
CA LYS A 157 -19.18 -1.14 -3.82
C LYS A 157 -18.62 0.28 -3.72
N ASN A 158 -18.85 0.97 -2.59
CA ASN A 158 -18.35 2.31 -2.34
C ASN A 158 -17.25 2.29 -1.25
N GLU A 159 -16.01 2.44 -1.67
CA GLU A 159 -14.83 2.36 -0.81
C GLU A 159 -14.69 3.56 0.13
N SER A 160 -14.59 4.77 -0.44
CA SER A 160 -14.20 6.00 0.27
C SER A 160 -15.42 6.80 0.73
N GLN A 161 -15.30 7.44 1.90
CA GLN A 161 -16.32 8.36 2.40
C GLN A 161 -16.30 9.72 1.69
N GLY A 162 -15.21 10.05 0.98
CA GLY A 162 -15.00 11.34 0.35
C GLY A 162 -15.02 12.53 1.34
N ASN A 163 -15.09 13.75 0.83
CA ASN A 163 -15.13 14.95 1.68
C ASN A 163 -16.47 15.15 2.39
N GLU A 164 -17.56 14.66 1.78
CA GLU A 164 -18.92 14.76 2.33
C GLU A 164 -19.22 13.71 3.41
N LYS A 165 -18.28 12.79 3.67
CA LYS A 165 -18.40 11.69 4.63
C LYS A 165 -19.65 10.84 4.38
N ASP A 166 -19.73 10.25 3.19
CA ASP A 166 -20.80 9.32 2.83
C ASP A 166 -20.88 8.19 3.86
N ASN A 167 -21.97 8.22 4.65
CA ASN A 167 -22.18 7.31 5.76
C ASN A 167 -22.50 5.87 5.34
N THR A 168 -22.69 5.63 4.04
CA THR A 168 -22.89 4.31 3.45
C THR A 168 -21.60 3.69 2.90
N SER A 169 -20.49 4.43 2.89
CA SER A 169 -19.18 3.93 2.42
C SER A 169 -18.54 2.93 3.40
N ILE A 170 -17.66 2.08 2.87
CA ILE A 170 -16.85 1.15 3.66
C ILE A 170 -15.97 1.92 4.65
N GLN A 171 -15.27 2.96 4.19
CA GLN A 171 -14.37 3.75 5.02
C GLN A 171 -15.08 4.42 6.19
N TYR A 172 -16.25 5.01 5.97
CA TYR A 172 -17.04 5.61 7.06
C TYR A 172 -17.43 4.56 8.10
N CYS A 173 -17.89 3.38 7.66
CA CYS A 173 -18.24 2.28 8.56
C CYS A 173 -17.05 1.82 9.40
N VAL A 174 -15.88 1.67 8.78
CA VAL A 174 -14.63 1.32 9.47
C VAL A 174 -14.26 2.37 10.50
N ILE A 175 -14.20 3.65 10.12
CA ILE A 175 -13.87 4.74 11.05
C ILE A 175 -14.85 4.78 12.22
N LYS A 176 -16.15 4.60 11.97
CA LYS A 176 -17.17 4.55 13.02
C LYS A 176 -16.91 3.41 14.01
N LYS A 177 -16.66 2.19 13.53
CA LYS A 177 -16.33 1.03 14.38
C LYS A 177 -15.02 1.22 15.15
N LEU A 178 -14.02 1.86 14.55
CA LEU A 178 -12.75 2.18 15.23
C LEU A 178 -12.94 3.23 16.34
N LYS A 179 -13.84 4.21 16.17
CA LYS A 179 -14.17 5.20 17.22
C LYS A 179 -14.87 4.59 18.44
N GLU A 180 -15.48 3.41 18.28
CA GLU A 180 -16.06 2.63 19.38
C GLU A 180 -14.99 1.85 20.18
N GLN A 181 -13.77 1.81 19.67
CA GLN A 181 -12.62 1.18 20.32
C GLN A 181 -11.74 2.21 21.04
N ASN A 182 -10.77 1.73 21.82
CA ASN A 182 -9.89 2.57 22.62
C ASN A 182 -8.60 2.95 21.88
N PHE A 183 -8.74 3.69 20.77
CA PHE A 183 -7.63 4.33 20.06
C PHE A 183 -7.44 5.79 20.51
N ASP A 184 -6.22 6.29 20.40
CA ASP A 184 -5.88 7.69 20.70
C ASP A 184 -5.97 8.57 19.45
N ILE A 185 -5.62 8.00 18.28
CA ILE A 185 -5.70 8.68 16.98
C ILE A 185 -6.37 7.76 15.97
N ILE A 186 -7.27 8.34 15.16
CA ILE A 186 -7.76 7.74 13.91
C ILE A 186 -7.54 8.77 12.82
N PHE A 187 -6.82 8.37 11.79
CA PHE A 187 -6.34 9.25 10.73
C PHE A 187 -6.81 8.74 9.37
N ASP A 188 -7.55 9.58 8.66
CA ASP A 188 -8.02 9.38 7.28
C ASP A 188 -6.88 9.76 6.31
N ASP A 189 -6.13 8.74 5.90
CA ASP A 189 -4.98 8.91 5.03
C ASP A 189 -5.30 8.71 3.54
N ASP A 190 -6.54 8.32 3.21
CA ASP A 190 -7.07 8.17 1.85
C ASP A 190 -6.70 9.39 0.99
N ASN A 191 -6.05 9.11 -0.15
CA ASN A 191 -5.65 9.97 -1.29
C ASN A 191 -4.28 9.52 -1.81
N ALA A 192 -3.91 9.94 -3.03
CA ALA A 192 -2.60 9.66 -3.62
C ALA A 192 -1.40 9.81 -2.65
N GLY A 193 -0.54 8.81 -2.63
CA GLY A 193 0.63 8.74 -1.74
C GLY A 193 0.32 8.35 -0.29
N GLU A 194 -0.86 7.82 0.00
CA GLU A 194 -1.21 7.26 1.30
C GLU A 194 -0.26 6.14 1.76
N ILE A 195 -0.23 5.93 3.07
CA ILE A 195 0.36 4.78 3.74
C ILE A 195 -0.65 3.63 3.74
N ALA A 196 -1.91 3.95 4.09
CA ALA A 196 -3.08 3.08 4.14
C ALA A 196 -4.35 3.95 4.00
N ASP A 197 -5.54 3.38 3.87
CA ASP A 197 -6.77 4.20 3.76
C ASP A 197 -7.15 4.83 5.11
N VAL A 198 -6.96 4.08 6.21
CA VAL A 198 -7.17 4.53 7.60
C VAL A 198 -6.03 4.04 8.48
N ILE A 199 -5.53 4.91 9.36
CA ILE A 199 -4.50 4.58 10.34
C ILE A 199 -5.07 4.79 11.74
N ALA A 200 -4.99 3.78 12.60
CA ALA A 200 -5.36 3.89 14.01
C ALA A 200 -4.13 3.74 14.90
N ILE A 201 -4.00 4.58 15.91
CA ILE A 201 -2.86 4.55 16.86
C ILE A 201 -3.40 4.43 18.28
N LYS A 202 -2.80 3.50 19.03
CA LYS A 202 -2.99 3.37 20.47
C LYS A 202 -1.65 3.46 21.19
N VAL A 203 -1.59 4.26 22.25
CA VAL A 203 -0.42 4.45 23.09
C VAL A 203 -0.62 3.71 24.40
N ASP A 204 0.33 2.85 24.74
CA ASP A 204 0.45 2.21 26.04
C ASP A 204 1.64 2.84 26.79
N ASP A 205 1.34 3.85 27.60
CA ASP A 205 2.34 4.56 28.39
C ASP A 205 2.98 3.71 29.49
N VAL A 206 2.28 2.67 29.97
CA VAL A 206 2.77 1.78 31.03
C VAL A 206 3.88 0.89 30.48
N ASN A 207 3.63 0.26 29.32
CA ASN A 207 4.58 -0.63 28.68
C ASN A 207 5.53 0.09 27.71
N LYS A 208 5.36 1.40 27.52
CA LYS A 208 6.08 2.22 26.53
C LYS A 208 5.95 1.64 25.12
N LYS A 209 4.72 1.34 24.71
CA LYS A 209 4.42 0.80 23.37
C LYS A 209 3.50 1.73 22.61
N VAL A 210 3.68 1.79 21.30
CA VAL A 210 2.75 2.44 20.37
C VAL A 210 2.32 1.40 19.36
N LYS A 211 1.03 1.05 19.38
CA LYS A 211 0.42 0.17 18.39
C LYS A 211 -0.09 1.03 17.24
N VAL A 212 0.35 0.73 16.02
CA VAL A 212 -0.06 1.40 14.78
C VAL A 212 -0.74 0.37 13.90
N GLU A 213 -2.04 0.54 13.68
CA GLU A 213 -2.84 -0.33 12.81
C GLU A 213 -3.10 0.37 11.48
N LEU A 214 -2.75 -0.31 10.38
CA LEU A 214 -2.90 0.16 9.01
C LEU A 214 -4.06 -0.58 8.35
N PHE A 215 -5.13 0.11 8.00
CA PHE A 215 -6.31 -0.49 7.36
C PHE A 215 -6.30 -0.19 5.87
N HIS A 216 -6.20 -1.24 5.07
CA HIS A 216 -6.34 -1.20 3.62
C HIS A 216 -7.74 -1.66 3.22
N LEU A 217 -8.50 -0.77 2.61
CA LEU A 217 -9.90 -0.97 2.26
C LEU A 217 -10.02 -1.21 0.77
N LYS A 218 -10.91 -2.14 0.39
CA LYS A 218 -11.27 -2.28 -1.02
C LYS A 218 -12.75 -2.54 -1.21
N PHE A 219 -13.34 -1.88 -2.20
CA PHE A 219 -14.70 -2.18 -2.63
C PHE A 219 -14.82 -3.61 -3.22
N SER A 220 -16.04 -4.13 -3.18
CA SER A 220 -16.45 -5.36 -3.85
C SER A 220 -16.83 -5.06 -5.30
N GLN A 221 -16.41 -5.92 -6.23
CA GLN A 221 -16.85 -5.81 -7.63
C GLN A 221 -18.35 -6.06 -7.80
N GLU A 222 -18.98 -6.77 -6.86
CA GLU A 222 -20.39 -7.17 -6.90
C GLU A 222 -21.18 -6.73 -5.65
N ASP A 223 -22.51 -6.72 -5.76
CA ASP A 223 -23.40 -6.28 -4.68
C ASP A 223 -23.43 -7.25 -3.48
N ARG A 224 -22.98 -8.50 -3.69
CA ARG A 224 -23.04 -9.55 -2.66
C ARG A 224 -21.65 -10.09 -2.35
N PRO A 225 -21.35 -10.33 -1.05
CA PRO A 225 -20.14 -11.02 -0.66
C PRO A 225 -20.04 -12.42 -1.29
N GLY A 226 -18.82 -12.89 -1.52
CA GLY A 226 -18.56 -14.17 -2.14
C GLY A 226 -17.08 -14.54 -2.15
N ALA A 227 -16.70 -15.39 -3.10
CA ALA A 227 -15.39 -16.01 -3.18
C ALA A 227 -14.57 -15.54 -4.40
N ARG A 228 -14.70 -14.27 -4.78
CA ARG A 228 -14.02 -13.70 -5.96
C ARG A 228 -12.59 -13.34 -5.61
N ILE A 229 -11.63 -13.93 -6.32
CA ILE A 229 -10.21 -13.64 -6.12
C ILE A 229 -9.85 -12.20 -6.53
N ASN A 230 -10.55 -11.64 -7.52
CA ASN A 230 -10.30 -10.30 -8.03
C ASN A 230 -10.53 -9.20 -6.98
N ASP A 231 -11.45 -9.42 -6.03
CA ASP A 231 -11.69 -8.50 -4.91
C ASP A 231 -10.47 -8.41 -3.96
N LEU A 232 -9.53 -9.36 -4.03
CA LEU A 232 -8.39 -9.45 -3.11
C LEU A 232 -7.06 -8.97 -3.70
N TYR A 233 -6.88 -8.94 -5.03
CA TYR A 233 -5.56 -8.61 -5.61
C TYR A 233 -5.04 -7.23 -5.20
N ALA A 234 -5.87 -6.19 -5.37
CA ALA A 234 -5.47 -4.82 -5.08
C ALA A 234 -5.17 -4.61 -3.59
N VAL A 235 -6.06 -5.09 -2.71
CA VAL A 235 -5.93 -4.89 -1.25
C VAL A 235 -4.76 -5.69 -0.66
N ASN A 236 -4.47 -6.89 -1.18
CA ASN A 236 -3.26 -7.63 -0.80
C ASN A 236 -2.00 -6.91 -1.30
N GLY A 237 -2.02 -6.37 -2.52
CA GLY A 237 -0.93 -5.55 -3.04
C GLY A 237 -0.66 -4.31 -2.20
N GLN A 238 -1.71 -3.61 -1.74
CA GLN A 238 -1.60 -2.46 -0.83
C GLN A 238 -1.03 -2.86 0.53
N ALA A 239 -1.55 -3.95 1.13
CA ALA A 239 -1.05 -4.50 2.39
C ALA A 239 0.43 -4.91 2.35
N GLN A 240 0.91 -5.43 1.22
CA GLN A 240 2.32 -5.77 1.06
C GLN A 240 3.18 -4.50 0.79
N LYS A 241 2.71 -3.60 -0.08
CA LYS A 241 3.41 -2.37 -0.46
C LYS A 241 3.63 -1.44 0.74
N CYS A 242 2.71 -1.41 1.72
CA CYS A 242 2.81 -0.49 2.85
C CYS A 242 4.07 -0.70 3.69
N VAL A 243 4.68 -1.89 3.64
CA VAL A 243 5.93 -2.24 4.33
C VAL A 243 7.09 -1.32 3.93
N SER A 244 7.10 -0.82 2.69
CA SER A 244 8.10 0.14 2.20
C SER A 244 8.13 1.44 3.02
N TRP A 245 6.99 1.84 3.60
CA TRP A 245 6.86 3.02 4.45
C TRP A 245 7.33 2.77 5.89
N LEU A 246 7.47 1.51 6.30
CA LEU A 246 7.84 1.09 7.65
C LEU A 246 9.37 1.03 7.79
N HIS A 247 9.98 2.20 7.89
CA HIS A 247 11.43 2.36 8.06
C HIS A 247 11.94 1.77 9.37
N THR A 248 13.26 1.54 9.43
CA THR A 248 13.97 1.20 10.68
C THR A 248 13.85 2.26 11.76
N LYS A 249 13.40 3.47 11.39
CA LYS A 249 13.09 4.59 12.27
C LYS A 249 11.58 4.82 12.29
N PRO A 250 10.85 4.24 13.26
CA PRO A 250 9.39 4.27 13.30
C PRO A 250 8.80 5.68 13.43
N GLU A 251 9.57 6.67 13.88
CA GLU A 251 9.15 8.07 13.92
C GLU A 251 8.96 8.70 12.53
N HIS A 252 9.46 8.06 11.46
CA HIS A 252 9.32 8.53 10.08
C HIS A 252 7.87 8.40 9.57
N ILE A 253 7.19 7.29 9.85
CA ILE A 253 5.78 7.11 9.44
C ILE A 253 4.89 8.15 10.13
N LEU A 254 5.15 8.45 11.41
CA LEU A 254 4.44 9.51 12.15
C LEU A 254 4.76 10.89 11.59
N GLY A 255 6.02 11.13 11.17
CA GLY A 255 6.41 12.34 10.46
C GLY A 255 5.70 12.51 9.11
N ARG A 256 5.50 11.40 8.39
CA ARG A 256 4.75 11.36 7.13
C ARG A 256 3.29 11.73 7.37
N MET A 257 2.64 11.14 8.38
CA MET A 257 1.28 11.48 8.80
C MET A 257 1.15 12.96 9.18
N LEU A 258 2.07 13.52 9.96
CA LEU A 258 2.08 14.95 10.31
C LEU A 258 2.15 15.84 9.05
N LYS A 259 3.04 15.52 8.11
CA LYS A 259 3.18 16.28 6.86
C LYS A 259 1.92 16.21 6.00
N ARG A 260 1.28 15.04 5.94
CA ARG A 260 0.01 14.85 5.21
C ARG A 260 -1.17 15.53 5.91
N GLY A 261 -1.21 15.51 7.24
CA GLY A 261 -2.23 16.20 8.04
C GLY A 261 -2.17 17.73 7.92
N ALA A 262 -0.97 18.29 7.72
CA ALA A 262 -0.78 19.71 7.45
C ALA A 262 -1.03 20.11 5.97
N SER A 263 -1.28 19.13 5.08
CA SER A 263 -1.41 19.36 3.64
C SER A 263 -2.87 19.30 3.19
N GLY A 264 -3.31 20.34 2.48
CA GLY A 264 -4.64 20.40 1.87
C GLY A 264 -5.74 20.90 2.84
N PRO A 265 -6.98 21.10 2.34
CA PRO A 265 -8.09 21.63 3.13
C PRO A 265 -8.82 20.57 3.97
N LYS A 266 -8.59 19.27 3.72
CA LYS A 266 -9.26 18.15 4.40
C LYS A 266 -8.68 17.96 5.80
N ASN A 267 -9.52 18.01 6.84
CA ASN A 267 -9.12 17.53 8.15
C ASN A 267 -9.00 16.00 8.13
N ARG A 268 -7.79 15.48 8.31
CA ARG A 268 -7.49 14.04 8.31
C ARG A 268 -7.66 13.38 9.67
N TYR A 269 -7.79 14.15 10.75
CA TYR A 269 -7.94 13.60 12.10
C TYR A 269 -9.42 13.33 12.39
N GLU A 270 -9.80 12.05 12.30
CA GLU A 270 -11.14 11.57 12.69
C GLU A 270 -11.28 11.40 14.20
N LEU A 271 -10.16 11.11 14.87
CA LEU A 271 -9.99 11.09 16.32
C LEU A 271 -8.57 11.57 16.64
N GLY A 272 -8.43 12.32 17.74
CA GLY A 272 -7.16 12.90 18.19
C GLY A 272 -6.77 14.17 17.43
N THR A 273 -5.55 14.67 17.67
CA THR A 273 -5.04 15.93 17.08
C THR A 273 -3.61 15.82 16.56
N GLN A 274 -3.20 16.82 15.77
CA GLN A 274 -1.82 16.95 15.27
C GLN A 274 -0.79 17.09 16.40
N GLU A 275 -1.14 17.80 17.48
CA GLU A 275 -0.28 17.95 18.66
C GLU A 275 -0.08 16.61 19.36
N GLN A 276 -1.14 15.81 19.51
CA GLN A 276 -1.04 14.47 20.08
C GLN A 276 -0.14 13.58 19.21
N LEU A 277 -0.31 13.59 17.89
CA LEU A 277 0.55 12.83 16.97
C LEU A 277 2.02 13.26 17.08
N SER A 278 2.27 14.56 17.24
CA SER A 278 3.62 15.11 17.44
C SER A 278 4.26 14.62 18.74
N ILE A 279 3.48 14.55 19.83
CA ILE A 279 3.93 14.00 21.12
C ILE A 279 4.25 12.50 20.98
N ILE A 280 3.38 11.72 20.33
CA ILE A 280 3.62 10.30 20.07
C ILE A 280 4.90 10.10 19.26
N ARG A 281 5.12 10.94 18.25
CA ARG A 281 6.36 10.89 17.45
C ARG A 281 7.62 11.07 18.29
N GLU A 282 7.61 11.98 19.26
CA GLU A 282 8.76 12.17 20.16
C GLU A 282 8.89 11.03 21.19
N LYS A 283 7.77 10.42 21.65
CA LYS A 283 7.79 9.20 22.46
C LYS A 283 8.45 8.03 21.72
N VAL A 284 8.08 7.80 20.46
CA VAL A 284 8.65 6.77 19.58
C VAL A 284 10.13 7.02 19.30
N LYS A 285 10.50 8.27 19.00
CA LYS A 285 11.90 8.65 18.77
C LYS A 285 12.80 8.43 19.98
N SER A 286 12.24 8.46 21.19
CA SER A 286 13.00 8.35 22.43
C SER A 286 13.09 6.91 22.94
N LEU A 287 11.97 6.33 23.40
CA LEU A 287 12.00 5.10 24.19
C LEU A 287 10.83 4.14 23.91
N TYR A 288 9.84 4.51 23.10
CA TYR A 288 8.66 3.68 22.90
C TYR A 288 8.89 2.71 21.75
N GLU A 289 8.59 1.43 21.99
CA GLU A 289 8.57 0.41 20.94
C GLU A 289 7.32 0.57 20.08
N VAL A 290 7.46 0.34 18.76
CA VAL A 290 6.32 0.40 17.83
C VAL A 290 5.97 -1.00 17.36
N GLU A 291 4.69 -1.34 17.51
CA GLU A 291 4.09 -2.57 16.99
C GLU A 291 3.16 -2.21 15.84
N TYR A 292 3.35 -2.87 14.70
CA TYR A 292 2.53 -2.66 13.51
C TYR A 292 1.57 -3.83 13.31
N ILE A 293 0.33 -3.51 12.97
CA ILE A 293 -0.65 -4.48 12.47
C ILE A 293 -1.14 -3.96 11.12
N VAL A 294 -1.20 -4.85 10.13
CA VAL A 294 -1.79 -4.53 8.83
C VAL A 294 -3.12 -5.26 8.73
N ASN A 295 -4.17 -4.53 8.38
CA ASN A 295 -5.53 -5.04 8.26
C ASN A 295 -5.99 -4.92 6.81
N ILE A 296 -6.41 -6.03 6.22
CA ILE A 296 -7.19 -6.05 4.98
C ILE A 296 -8.67 -5.94 5.33
N VAL A 297 -9.36 -4.98 4.75
CA VAL A 297 -10.82 -4.81 4.86
C VAL A 297 -11.44 -5.00 3.49
N GLN A 298 -12.09 -6.15 3.27
CA GLN A 298 -12.75 -6.47 2.01
C GLN A 298 -14.15 -7.07 2.29
N PRO A 299 -15.20 -6.24 2.38
CA PRO A 299 -16.56 -6.73 2.65
C PRO A 299 -17.14 -7.62 1.54
N GLY A 300 -16.58 -7.57 0.33
CA GLY A 300 -16.91 -8.50 -0.76
C GLY A 300 -16.42 -9.93 -0.53
N LEU A 301 -15.48 -10.16 0.39
CA LEU A 301 -15.07 -11.49 0.82
C LEU A 301 -16.11 -12.04 1.80
N SER A 302 -16.56 -13.29 1.60
CA SER A 302 -17.32 -14.05 2.59
C SER A 302 -16.38 -15.02 3.31
N LYS A 303 -16.35 -14.98 4.65
CA LYS A 303 -15.59 -15.93 5.47
C LYS A 303 -16.05 -17.36 5.20
N ALA A 304 -17.35 -17.60 5.20
CA ALA A 304 -17.92 -18.93 4.95
C ALA A 304 -17.58 -19.49 3.56
N ALA A 305 -17.60 -18.63 2.52
CA ALA A 305 -17.36 -19.05 1.15
C ALA A 305 -15.90 -18.96 0.69
N ALA A 306 -14.99 -18.42 1.51
CA ALA A 306 -13.60 -18.13 1.13
C ALA A 306 -12.93 -19.32 0.44
N SER A 307 -12.55 -19.16 -0.83
CA SER A 307 -11.99 -20.24 -1.63
C SER A 307 -10.55 -20.56 -1.24
N ILE A 308 -10.04 -21.72 -1.65
CA ILE A 308 -8.63 -22.10 -1.45
C ILE A 308 -7.69 -21.04 -2.04
N GLU A 309 -7.99 -20.53 -3.24
CA GLU A 309 -7.18 -19.51 -3.90
C GLU A 309 -7.12 -18.20 -3.09
N GLN A 310 -8.25 -17.77 -2.53
CA GLN A 310 -8.30 -16.58 -1.67
C GLN A 310 -7.48 -16.79 -0.40
N LEU A 311 -7.61 -17.96 0.26
CA LEU A 311 -6.84 -18.27 1.47
C LEU A 311 -5.33 -18.41 1.18
N LYS A 312 -4.94 -18.93 0.01
CA LYS A 312 -3.53 -18.95 -0.42
C LYS A 312 -2.96 -17.54 -0.59
N LEU A 313 -3.70 -16.66 -1.27
CA LEU A 313 -3.28 -15.27 -1.47
C LEU A 313 -3.13 -14.52 -0.13
N LEU A 314 -4.09 -14.68 0.78
CA LEU A 314 -4.00 -14.10 2.13
C LEU A 314 -2.81 -14.67 2.91
N SER A 315 -2.53 -15.97 2.77
CA SER A 315 -1.37 -16.61 3.43
C SER A 315 -0.05 -16.03 2.92
N LEU A 316 0.09 -15.84 1.61
CA LEU A 316 1.28 -15.22 1.03
C LEU A 316 1.50 -13.79 1.57
N THR A 317 0.42 -13.03 1.74
CA THR A 317 0.50 -11.70 2.38
C THR A 317 0.89 -11.80 3.85
N GLU A 318 0.28 -12.71 4.62
CA GLU A 318 0.61 -12.95 6.04
C GLU A 318 2.09 -13.31 6.21
N VAL A 319 2.57 -14.26 5.42
CA VAL A 319 3.97 -14.72 5.48
C VAL A 319 4.92 -13.62 5.05
N PHE A 320 4.61 -12.86 4.00
CA PHE A 320 5.43 -11.72 3.58
C PHE A 320 5.57 -10.67 4.69
N LEU A 321 4.45 -10.29 5.32
CA LEU A 321 4.42 -9.32 6.41
C LEU A 321 5.22 -9.81 7.63
N TRP A 322 5.04 -11.08 7.99
CA TRP A 322 5.73 -11.70 9.11
C TRP A 322 7.24 -11.84 8.85
N GLU A 323 7.65 -12.40 7.71
CA GLU A 323 9.07 -12.58 7.39
C GLU A 323 9.84 -11.28 7.20
N THR A 324 9.17 -10.21 6.77
CA THR A 324 9.83 -8.93 6.46
C THR A 324 9.97 -8.05 7.69
N ARG A 325 8.95 -8.01 8.56
CA ARG A 325 8.88 -7.07 9.69
C ARG A 325 8.20 -7.63 10.95
N MET A 326 7.88 -8.93 11.01
CA MET A 326 7.11 -9.55 12.10
C MET A 326 5.75 -8.86 12.31
N ILE A 327 5.10 -8.46 11.20
CA ILE A 327 3.81 -7.77 11.22
C ILE A 327 2.69 -8.80 11.17
N GLU A 328 1.71 -8.64 12.06
CA GLU A 328 0.50 -9.46 12.03
C GLU A 328 -0.48 -8.97 10.95
N LEU A 329 -1.10 -9.92 10.25
CA LEU A 329 -2.16 -9.65 9.28
C LEU A 329 -3.54 -9.89 9.92
N GLY A 330 -4.35 -8.84 10.02
CA GLY A 330 -5.79 -8.93 10.24
C GLY A 330 -6.55 -8.98 8.91
N VAL A 331 -7.62 -9.76 8.85
CA VAL A 331 -8.52 -9.81 7.69
C VAL A 331 -9.95 -9.60 8.19
N ILE A 332 -10.62 -8.58 7.65
CA ILE A 332 -11.99 -8.21 7.99
C ILE A 332 -12.86 -8.38 6.76
N ALA A 333 -13.93 -9.17 6.91
CA ALA A 333 -14.78 -9.63 5.81
C ALA A 333 -16.26 -9.65 6.21
N SER A 334 -17.11 -10.07 5.27
CA SER A 334 -18.48 -10.49 5.55
C SER A 334 -18.52 -11.93 6.08
N ALA A 335 -19.66 -12.31 6.67
CA ALA A 335 -19.91 -13.66 7.19
C ALA A 335 -19.69 -14.77 6.16
#